data_AF-A0A9N8D646-F1
#
_entry.id   AF-A0A9N8D646-F1
#
_cell.length_a   1.000
_cell.length_b   1.000
_cell.length_c   1.000
_cell.angle_alpha   90.00
_cell.angle_beta   90.00
_cell.angle_gamma   90.00
#
_symmetry.space_group_name_H-M   'P 1'
#
loop_
_entity.id
_entity.type
_entity.pdbx_description
1 polymer ?
#
loop_
_entity_poly.entity_id
_entity_poly.type
_entity_poly.pdbx_seq_one_letter_code
_entity_poly.pdbx_strand_id
1 'polypeptide(L)'
;MEPRNEEEINFVGEDQEMYRLLVNKDEGDEVSAQEGLLNRFKSYSILIGACCGIFVQLSTLGANFLLVAMWGDDVLAQRSPEGAMAFSLAWSFFTSCMALLVLALLRGMITTILDANSVMDGTPERDTLMMTVEVRYVVGALVGVCFAWTCTDLLLGMQSLAFYSLGTLVVALVWSRAMIWCFVTQSDDDAEEVTKDQQESDSATCGPHAV
;
A
#
# COMPACT_ATOMS: atom_id res chain seq x y z
N MET A 1 5.61 -48.47 -55.84
CA MET A 1 4.71 -47.33 -55.54
C MET A 1 3.93 -47.73 -54.30
N GLU A 2 4.46 -47.39 -53.13
CA GLU A 2 3.78 -47.59 -51.84
C GLU A 2 3.43 -46.21 -51.28
N PRO A 3 2.14 -45.92 -51.04
CA PRO A 3 1.71 -44.74 -50.31
C PRO A 3 1.59 -45.13 -48.83
N ARG A 4 2.59 -44.77 -48.03
CA ARG A 4 2.57 -44.90 -46.58
C ARG A 4 3.44 -43.76 -46.09
N ASN A 5 2.85 -42.64 -45.63
CA ASN A 5 3.56 -41.53 -44.94
C ASN A 5 2.66 -40.34 -44.50
N GLU A 6 1.34 -40.33 -44.73
CA GLU A 6 0.50 -39.16 -44.35
C GLU A 6 -0.17 -39.26 -42.97
N GLU A 7 -0.27 -40.45 -42.36
CA GLU A 7 -0.91 -40.59 -41.03
C GLU A 7 0.02 -40.25 -39.84
N GLU A 8 1.35 -40.29 -40.00
CA GLU A 8 2.28 -39.97 -38.90
C GLU A 8 2.41 -38.46 -38.62
N ILE A 9 2.01 -37.59 -39.56
CA ILE A 9 2.15 -36.13 -39.40
C ILE A 9 0.99 -35.52 -38.60
N ASN A 10 -0.21 -36.12 -38.63
CA ASN A 10 -1.36 -35.64 -37.85
C ASN A 10 -1.29 -36.01 -36.36
N PHE A 11 -0.56 -37.07 -36.01
CA PHE A 11 -0.47 -37.53 -34.62
C PHE A 11 0.36 -36.60 -33.72
N VAL A 12 1.34 -35.88 -34.30
CA VAL A 12 2.19 -34.93 -33.56
C VAL A 12 1.46 -33.62 -33.23
N GLY A 13 0.40 -33.27 -33.96
CA GLY A 13 -0.36 -32.03 -33.77
C GLY A 13 -1.30 -32.06 -32.57
N GLU A 14 -1.96 -33.19 -32.29
CA GLU A 14 -2.96 -33.31 -31.21
C GLU A 14 -2.31 -33.28 -29.81
N ASP A 15 -1.14 -33.90 -29.65
CA ASP A 15 -0.39 -33.84 -28.38
C ASP A 15 0.09 -32.41 -28.09
N GLN A 16 0.48 -31.64 -29.12
CA GLN A 16 0.99 -30.28 -28.94
C GLN A 16 -0.09 -29.29 -28.46
N GLU A 17 -1.35 -29.45 -28.89
CA GLU A 17 -2.47 -28.66 -28.35
C GLU A 17 -2.78 -29.01 -26.90
N MET A 18 -2.73 -30.29 -26.53
CA MET A 18 -2.98 -30.72 -25.15
C MET A 18 -1.93 -30.15 -24.18
N TYR A 19 -0.65 -30.17 -24.55
CA TYR A 19 0.41 -29.56 -23.76
C TYR A 19 0.24 -28.04 -23.61
N ARG A 20 -0.17 -27.33 -24.67
CA ARG A 20 -0.48 -25.88 -24.57
C ARG A 20 -1.67 -25.60 -23.65
N LEU A 21 -2.71 -26.43 -23.69
CA LEU A 21 -3.87 -26.28 -22.82
C LEU A 21 -3.52 -26.53 -21.35
N LEU A 22 -2.67 -27.51 -21.06
CA LEU A 22 -2.21 -27.79 -19.70
C LEU A 22 -1.32 -26.66 -19.15
N VAL A 23 -0.39 -26.15 -19.95
CA VAL A 23 0.47 -25.02 -19.57
C VAL A 23 -0.36 -23.75 -19.35
N ASN A 24 -1.27 -23.40 -20.26
CA ASN A 24 -2.13 -22.22 -20.10
C ASN A 24 -3.10 -22.33 -18.93
N LYS A 25 -3.52 -23.56 -18.57
CA LYS A 25 -4.42 -23.79 -17.44
C LYS A 25 -3.70 -23.64 -16.10
N ASP A 26 -2.46 -24.09 -15.99
CA ASP A 26 -1.64 -23.91 -14.79
C ASP A 26 -1.31 -22.42 -14.56
N GLU A 27 -0.94 -21.69 -15.61
CA GLU A 27 -0.67 -20.25 -15.51
C GLU A 27 -1.90 -19.43 -15.08
N GLY A 28 -3.09 -19.79 -15.57
CA GLY A 28 -4.34 -19.10 -15.21
C GLY A 28 -4.76 -19.28 -13.75
N ASP A 29 -4.58 -20.49 -13.21
CA ASP A 29 -4.93 -20.81 -11.83
C ASP A 29 -3.95 -20.17 -10.83
N GLU A 30 -2.65 -20.08 -11.16
CA GLU A 30 -1.63 -19.40 -10.33
C GLU A 30 -1.85 -17.88 -10.26
N VAL A 31 -2.13 -17.22 -11.39
CA VAL A 31 -2.40 -15.77 -11.43
C VAL A 31 -3.63 -15.41 -10.58
N SER A 32 -4.71 -16.20 -10.68
CA SER A 32 -5.93 -16.01 -9.89
C SER A 32 -5.67 -16.14 -8.38
N ALA A 33 -4.86 -17.12 -7.96
CA ALA A 33 -4.48 -17.29 -6.56
C ALA A 33 -3.66 -16.10 -6.04
N GLN A 34 -2.76 -15.56 -6.86
CA GLN A 34 -1.90 -14.43 -6.51
C GLN A 34 -2.70 -13.12 -6.34
N GLU A 35 -3.67 -12.85 -7.22
CA GLU A 35 -4.57 -11.70 -7.07
C GLU A 35 -5.35 -11.74 -5.75
N GLY A 36 -5.82 -12.94 -5.37
CA GLY A 36 -6.51 -13.17 -4.11
C GLY A 36 -5.64 -12.85 -2.88
N LEU A 37 -4.37 -13.25 -2.90
CA LEU A 37 -3.40 -12.95 -1.84
C LEU A 37 -3.09 -11.44 -1.77
N LEU A 38 -2.90 -10.79 -2.91
CA LEU A 38 -2.65 -9.35 -2.98
C LEU A 38 -3.83 -8.54 -2.43
N ASN A 39 -5.07 -8.94 -2.72
CA ASN A 39 -6.26 -8.28 -2.18
C ASN A 39 -6.38 -8.44 -0.65
N ARG A 40 -6.07 -9.62 -0.12
CA ARG A 40 -6.00 -9.83 1.33
C ARG A 40 -4.93 -8.96 1.97
N PHE A 41 -3.75 -8.92 1.35
CA PHE A 41 -2.63 -8.10 1.82
C PHE A 41 -2.98 -6.60 1.85
N LYS A 42 -3.64 -6.10 0.79
CA LYS A 42 -4.17 -4.72 0.74
C LYS A 42 -5.16 -4.44 1.87
N SER A 43 -6.01 -5.39 2.23
CA SER A 43 -6.94 -5.22 3.35
C SER A 43 -6.22 -5.22 4.70
N TYR A 44 -5.20 -6.08 4.86
CA TYR A 44 -4.40 -6.12 6.08
C TYR A 44 -3.56 -4.86 6.27
N SER A 45 -3.02 -4.25 5.21
CA SER A 45 -2.25 -3.01 5.33
C SER A 45 -3.09 -1.84 5.87
N ILE A 46 -4.34 -1.72 5.43
CA ILE A 46 -5.29 -0.73 5.95
C ILE A 46 -5.57 -0.99 7.44
N LEU A 47 -5.82 -2.25 7.81
CA LEU A 47 -6.10 -2.62 9.20
C LEU A 47 -4.90 -2.35 10.11
N ILE A 48 -3.68 -2.69 9.68
CA ILE A 48 -2.45 -2.42 10.43
C ILE A 48 -2.25 -0.92 10.58
N GLY A 49 -2.46 -0.13 9.51
CA GLY A 49 -2.45 1.32 9.57
C GLY A 49 -3.42 1.85 10.62
N ALA A 50 -4.68 1.40 10.58
CA ALA A 50 -5.70 1.80 11.54
C ALA A 50 -5.30 1.45 13.00
N CYS A 51 -4.82 0.24 13.25
CA CYS A 51 -4.31 -0.19 14.56
C CYS A 51 -3.13 0.68 15.03
N CYS A 52 -2.18 0.99 14.14
CA CYS A 52 -1.06 1.87 14.44
C CYS A 52 -1.54 3.28 14.81
N GLY A 53 -2.49 3.83 14.05
CA GLY A 53 -3.07 5.15 14.34
C GLY A 53 -3.75 5.19 15.71
N ILE A 54 -4.53 4.16 16.05
CA ILE A 54 -5.15 4.01 17.37
C ILE A 54 -4.08 3.92 18.46
N PHE A 55 -3.02 3.15 18.24
CA PHE A 55 -1.93 3.00 19.21
C PHE A 55 -1.19 4.31 19.49
N VAL A 56 -0.88 5.08 18.44
CA VAL A 56 -0.27 6.41 18.57
C VAL A 56 -1.18 7.33 19.38
N GLN A 57 -2.49 7.31 19.11
CA GLN A 57 -3.43 8.15 19.84
C GLN A 57 -3.59 7.76 21.31
N LEU A 58 -3.69 6.47 21.60
CA LEU A 58 -3.71 5.95 22.97
C LEU A 58 -2.42 6.28 23.71
N SER A 59 -1.28 6.27 23.01
CA SER A 59 0.00 6.71 23.56
C SER A 59 -0.08 8.20 23.95
N THR A 60 -0.57 9.08 23.08
CA THR A 60 -0.74 10.50 23.38
C THR A 60 -1.68 10.75 24.57
N LEU A 61 -2.80 10.02 24.65
CA LEU A 61 -3.70 10.05 25.81
C LEU A 61 -3.00 9.57 27.09
N GLY A 62 -2.26 8.46 27.00
CA GLY A 62 -1.47 7.91 28.08
C GLY A 62 -0.42 8.89 28.58
N ALA A 63 0.21 9.66 27.68
CA ALA A 63 1.14 10.73 28.03
C ALA A 63 0.46 11.82 28.84
N ASN A 64 -0.70 12.30 28.38
CA ASN A 64 -1.47 13.32 29.06
C ASN A 64 -1.90 12.83 30.45
N PHE A 65 -2.33 11.57 30.56
CA PHE A 65 -2.69 10.97 31.84
C PHE A 65 -1.48 10.79 32.76
N LEU A 66 -0.34 10.30 32.25
CA LEU A 66 0.93 10.19 32.98
C LEU A 66 1.41 11.56 33.47
N LEU A 67 1.27 12.59 32.65
CA LEU A 67 1.64 13.97 33.01
C LEU A 67 0.79 14.42 34.19
N VAL A 68 -0.54 14.24 34.14
CA VAL A 68 -1.44 14.56 35.25
C VAL A 68 -1.13 13.71 36.51
N ALA A 69 -0.90 12.41 36.34
CA ALA A 69 -0.66 11.49 37.46
C ALA A 69 0.71 11.69 38.12
N MET A 70 1.76 11.98 37.36
CA MET A 70 3.10 12.22 37.88
C MET A 70 3.25 13.60 38.53
N TRP A 71 2.59 14.62 37.98
CA TRP A 71 2.76 15.99 38.48
C TRP A 71 1.75 16.39 39.56
N GLY A 72 0.60 15.70 39.70
CA GLY A 72 -0.29 15.87 40.85
C GLY A 72 -0.70 17.32 41.17
N ASP A 73 -1.19 17.55 42.40
CA ASP A 73 -1.63 18.88 42.86
C ASP A 73 -0.47 19.89 43.02
N ASP A 74 0.77 19.41 43.23
CA ASP A 74 1.95 20.27 43.49
C ASP A 74 2.37 21.12 42.28
N VAL A 75 1.91 20.79 41.07
CA VAL A 75 2.32 21.48 39.82
C VAL A 75 1.35 22.54 39.34
N LEU A 76 0.13 22.55 39.87
CA LEU A 76 -0.70 23.75 39.78
C LEU A 76 -0.04 24.93 40.52
N ALA A 77 0.82 24.65 41.52
CA ALA A 77 1.53 25.66 42.29
C ALA A 77 2.93 26.02 41.72
N GLN A 78 3.69 25.07 41.16
CA GLN A 78 5.04 25.28 40.63
C GLN A 78 5.18 24.90 39.15
N ARG A 79 4.29 25.43 38.30
CA ARG A 79 4.32 25.22 36.85
C ARG A 79 5.57 25.84 36.23
N SER A 80 6.69 25.12 36.24
CA SER A 80 7.84 25.39 35.38
C SER A 80 7.41 25.05 33.94
N PRO A 81 7.27 26.04 33.04
CA PRO A 81 6.88 25.79 31.65
C PRO A 81 7.90 24.91 30.91
N GLU A 82 9.14 24.88 31.38
CA GLU A 82 10.26 24.15 30.76
C GLU A 82 10.06 22.63 30.87
N GLY A 83 9.62 22.12 32.02
CA GLY A 83 9.43 20.67 32.24
C GLY A 83 8.30 20.09 31.38
N ALA A 84 7.19 20.82 31.27
CA ALA A 84 6.07 20.43 30.42
C ALA A 84 6.45 20.43 28.93
N MET A 85 7.24 21.42 28.50
CA MET A 85 7.75 21.49 27.12
C MET A 85 8.71 20.33 26.82
N ALA A 86 9.65 20.04 27.72
CA ALA A 86 10.60 18.93 27.56
C ALA A 86 9.90 17.57 27.50
N PHE A 87 8.89 17.34 28.35
CA PHE A 87 8.09 16.12 28.31
C PHE A 87 7.29 15.97 27.01
N SER A 88 6.63 17.04 26.57
CA SER A 88 5.88 17.05 25.31
C SER A 88 6.79 16.78 24.10
N LEU A 89 7.99 17.37 24.08
CA LEU A 89 9.00 17.11 23.05
C LEU A 89 9.51 15.67 23.08
N ALA A 90 9.85 15.15 24.26
CA ALA A 90 10.31 13.77 24.41
C ALA A 90 9.23 12.77 23.99
N TRP A 91 7.97 13.03 24.33
CA TRP A 91 6.85 12.19 23.94
C TRP A 91 6.56 12.25 22.44
N SER A 92 6.61 13.45 21.84
CA SER A 92 6.47 13.64 20.40
C SER A 92 7.59 12.93 19.64
N PHE A 93 8.82 12.98 20.14
CA PHE A 93 9.95 12.24 19.60
C PHE A 93 9.72 10.73 19.69
N PHE A 94 9.29 10.22 20.85
CA PHE A 94 8.99 8.80 21.05
C PHE A 94 7.89 8.28 20.12
N THR A 95 6.78 9.01 20.02
CA THR A 95 5.67 8.65 19.10
C THR A 95 6.10 8.70 17.64
N SER A 96 6.92 9.69 17.25
CA SER A 96 7.51 9.75 15.91
C SER A 96 8.43 8.56 15.63
N CYS A 97 9.31 8.19 16.58
CA CYS A 97 10.18 7.02 16.43
C CYS A 97 9.36 5.73 16.30
N MET A 98 8.31 5.57 17.09
CA MET A 98 7.41 4.41 16.98
C MET A 98 6.73 4.35 15.62
N ALA A 99 6.22 5.48 15.11
CA ALA A 99 5.60 5.54 13.79
C ALA A 99 6.60 5.15 12.67
N LEU A 100 7.85 5.64 12.74
CA LEU A 100 8.92 5.28 11.81
C LEU A 100 9.31 3.81 11.88
N LEU A 101 9.37 3.23 13.09
CA LEU A 101 9.66 1.80 13.27
C LEU A 101 8.55 0.94 12.66
N VAL A 102 7.29 1.28 12.88
CA VAL A 102 6.16 0.53 12.27
C VAL A 102 6.19 0.64 10.75
N LEU A 103 6.45 1.84 10.20
CA LEU A 103 6.64 2.04 8.77
C LEU A 103 7.80 1.20 8.21
N ALA A 104 8.94 1.18 8.89
CA ALA A 104 10.10 0.40 8.48
C ALA A 104 9.82 -1.10 8.51
N LEU A 105 9.13 -1.60 9.55
CA LEU A 105 8.72 -3.01 9.64
C LEU A 105 7.75 -3.40 8.54
N LEU A 106 6.77 -2.54 8.24
CA LEU A 106 5.84 -2.77 7.14
C LEU A 106 6.54 -2.79 5.79
N ARG A 107 7.41 -1.82 5.54
CA ARG A 107 8.21 -1.78 4.31
C ARG A 107 9.05 -3.05 4.20
N GLY A 108 9.70 -3.46 5.28
CA GLY A 108 10.45 -4.73 5.35
C GLY A 108 9.58 -5.95 5.05
N MET A 109 8.39 -6.06 5.65
CA MET A 109 7.46 -7.15 5.37
C MET A 109 7.00 -7.19 3.91
N ILE A 110 6.65 -6.02 3.34
CA ILE A 110 6.25 -5.91 1.93
C ILE A 110 7.40 -6.36 1.02
N THR A 111 8.61 -5.88 1.26
CA THR A 111 9.80 -6.28 0.50
C THR A 111 10.05 -7.77 0.62
N THR A 112 10.01 -8.36 1.83
CA THR A 112 10.21 -9.80 2.00
C THR A 112 9.14 -10.63 1.28
N ILE A 113 7.87 -10.21 1.30
CA ILE A 113 6.80 -10.92 0.60
C ILE A 113 6.98 -10.80 -0.92
N LEU A 114 7.37 -9.64 -1.42
CA LEU A 114 7.63 -9.45 -2.85
C LEU A 114 8.83 -10.27 -3.33
N ASP A 115 9.93 -10.24 -2.57
CA ASP A 115 11.14 -10.98 -2.90
C ASP A 115 10.90 -12.50 -2.83
N ALA A 116 10.14 -12.97 -1.85
CA ALA A 116 9.76 -14.37 -1.72
C ALA A 116 8.90 -14.88 -2.88
N ASN A 117 8.18 -13.98 -3.55
CA ASN A 117 7.34 -14.35 -4.68
C ASN A 117 8.07 -14.29 -6.03
N SER A 118 9.34 -13.86 -6.11
CA SER A 118 10.34 -13.92 -7.23
C SER A 118 9.89 -13.72 -8.69
N VAL A 119 8.61 -13.52 -8.98
CA VAL A 119 7.98 -13.49 -10.31
C VAL A 119 8.10 -12.09 -10.92
N MET A 120 8.50 -11.08 -10.15
CA MET A 120 8.55 -9.68 -10.57
C MET A 120 9.88 -9.00 -10.23
N ASP A 121 11.01 -9.68 -10.50
CA ASP A 121 12.31 -9.06 -10.28
C ASP A 121 12.60 -8.05 -11.40
N GLY A 122 12.62 -6.76 -11.05
CA GLY A 122 12.97 -5.65 -11.94
C GLY A 122 11.85 -5.08 -12.82
N THR A 123 10.58 -5.49 -12.65
CA THR A 123 9.48 -4.90 -13.43
C THR A 123 8.97 -3.60 -12.81
N PRO A 124 8.61 -2.58 -13.63
CA PRO A 124 8.01 -1.33 -13.15
C PRO A 124 6.68 -1.52 -12.39
N GLU A 125 6.04 -2.69 -12.54
CA GLU A 125 4.86 -3.10 -11.80
C GLU A 125 5.12 -3.24 -10.29
N ARG A 126 6.34 -3.64 -9.89
CA ARG A 126 6.73 -3.79 -8.47
C ARG A 126 6.66 -2.45 -7.74
N ASP A 127 7.20 -1.40 -8.34
CA ASP A 127 7.24 -0.05 -7.76
C ASP A 127 5.83 0.52 -7.64
N THR A 128 5.00 0.31 -8.65
CA THR A 128 3.58 0.72 -8.65
C THR A 128 2.82 0.01 -7.53
N LEU A 129 3.02 -1.29 -7.36
CA LEU A 129 2.37 -2.06 -6.31
C LEU A 129 2.84 -1.62 -4.92
N MET A 130 4.14 -1.38 -4.74
CA MET A 130 4.71 -0.87 -3.49
C MET A 130 4.12 0.48 -3.10
N MET A 131 4.09 1.44 -4.04
CA MET A 131 3.48 2.75 -3.83
C MET A 131 2.01 2.64 -3.45
N THR A 132 1.26 1.75 -4.12
CA THR A 132 -0.16 1.56 -3.82
C THR A 132 -0.39 1.01 -2.41
N VAL A 133 0.48 0.11 -1.92
CA VAL A 133 0.41 -0.42 -0.56
C VAL A 133 0.77 0.67 0.46
N GLU A 134 1.84 1.43 0.22
CA GLU A 134 2.26 2.55 1.08
C GLU A 134 1.15 3.58 1.24
N VAL A 135 0.51 3.99 0.14
CA VAL A 135 -0.59 4.96 0.19
C VAL A 135 -1.79 4.42 0.97
N ARG A 136 -2.19 3.15 0.75
CA ARG A 136 -3.28 2.53 1.52
C ARG A 136 -2.96 2.44 3.00
N TYR A 137 -1.71 2.16 3.35
CA TYR A 137 -1.28 2.17 4.74
C TYR A 137 -1.41 3.57 5.36
N VAL A 138 -0.92 4.61 4.69
CA VAL A 138 -1.00 6.00 5.16
C VAL A 138 -2.46 6.42 5.36
N VAL A 139 -3.34 6.07 4.41
CA VAL A 139 -4.78 6.32 4.53
C VAL A 139 -5.36 5.57 5.74
N GLY A 140 -5.03 4.30 5.92
CA GLY A 140 -5.45 3.52 7.09
C GLY A 140 -4.99 4.13 8.42
N ALA A 141 -3.74 4.59 8.49
CA ALA A 141 -3.20 5.27 9.66
C ALA A 141 -3.93 6.58 9.97
N LEU A 142 -4.22 7.39 8.95
CA LEU A 142 -4.97 8.63 9.10
C LEU A 142 -6.40 8.37 9.61
N VAL A 143 -7.09 7.37 9.04
CA VAL A 143 -8.40 6.93 9.53
C VAL A 143 -8.33 6.49 10.99
N GLY A 144 -7.33 5.69 11.35
CA GLY A 144 -7.12 5.21 12.72
C GLY A 144 -6.93 6.33 13.73
N VAL A 145 -6.06 7.30 13.41
CA VAL A 145 -5.80 8.47 14.27
C VAL A 145 -7.08 9.29 14.44
N CYS A 146 -7.78 9.63 13.35
CA CYS A 146 -8.98 10.45 13.45
C CYS A 146 -10.14 9.73 14.14
N PHE A 147 -10.27 8.42 13.93
CA PHE A 147 -11.26 7.60 14.65
C PHE A 147 -10.97 7.60 16.15
N ALA A 148 -9.73 7.36 16.55
CA ALA A 148 -9.32 7.41 17.95
C ALA A 148 -9.50 8.81 18.55
N TRP A 149 -9.23 9.87 17.79
CA TRP A 149 -9.47 11.25 18.20
C TRP A 149 -10.97 11.51 18.43
N THR A 150 -11.81 11.09 17.50
CA THR A 150 -13.28 11.23 17.61
C THR A 150 -13.81 10.47 18.83
N CYS A 151 -13.35 9.24 19.04
CA CYS A 151 -13.70 8.45 20.23
C CYS A 151 -13.28 9.18 21.52
N THR A 152 -12.08 9.78 21.53
CA THR A 152 -11.58 10.55 22.68
C THR A 152 -12.45 11.78 22.95
N ASP A 153 -12.78 12.55 21.92
CA ASP A 153 -13.61 13.75 22.03
C ASP A 153 -15.04 13.40 22.53
N LEU A 154 -15.59 12.27 22.07
CA LEU A 154 -16.86 11.74 22.56
C LEU A 154 -16.78 11.32 24.03
N LEU A 155 -15.71 10.65 24.45
CA LEU A 155 -15.49 10.24 25.85
C LEU A 155 -15.30 11.43 26.79
N LEU A 156 -14.70 12.53 26.32
CA LEU A 156 -14.54 13.77 27.07
C LEU A 156 -15.81 14.65 27.07
N GLY A 157 -16.85 14.27 26.33
CA GLY A 157 -18.11 15.01 26.26
C GLY A 157 -18.05 16.31 25.45
N MET A 158 -16.98 16.54 24.69
CA MET A 158 -16.78 17.75 23.87
C MET A 158 -17.45 17.62 22.49
N GLN A 159 -18.77 17.46 22.48
CA GLN A 159 -19.54 17.10 21.28
C GLN A 159 -19.37 18.09 20.11
N SER A 160 -19.26 19.40 20.38
CA SER A 160 -19.10 20.40 19.32
C SER A 160 -17.77 20.29 18.60
N LEU A 161 -16.69 19.91 19.29
CA LEU A 161 -15.36 19.77 18.71
C LEU A 161 -15.25 18.50 17.84
N ALA A 162 -15.94 17.44 18.25
CA ALA A 162 -15.98 16.17 17.52
C ALA A 162 -16.52 16.34 16.08
N PHE A 163 -17.53 17.19 15.87
CA PHE A 163 -18.06 17.45 14.52
C PHE A 163 -17.06 18.16 13.61
N TYR A 164 -16.27 19.10 14.12
CA TYR A 164 -15.21 19.75 13.35
C TYR A 164 -14.11 18.76 12.98
N SER A 165 -13.68 17.92 13.93
CA SER A 165 -12.71 16.85 13.69
C SER A 165 -13.20 15.87 12.62
N LEU A 166 -14.46 15.43 12.71
CA LEU A 166 -15.08 14.57 11.72
C LEU A 166 -15.15 15.23 10.33
N GLY A 167 -15.47 16.52 10.26
CA GLY A 167 -15.44 17.29 9.02
C GLY A 167 -14.05 17.31 8.39
N THR A 168 -13.01 17.56 9.17
CA THR A 168 -11.62 17.52 8.68
C THR A 168 -11.19 16.13 8.22
N LEU A 169 -11.65 15.07 8.89
CA LEU A 169 -11.43 13.68 8.45
C LEU A 169 -12.06 13.43 7.08
N VAL A 170 -13.32 13.81 6.87
CA VAL A 170 -13.99 13.62 5.58
C VAL A 170 -13.24 14.35 4.47
N VAL A 171 -12.84 15.61 4.71
CA VAL A 171 -12.05 16.39 3.74
C VAL A 171 -10.71 15.73 3.45
N ALA A 172 -9.98 15.26 4.48
CA ALA A 172 -8.71 14.57 4.31
C ALA A 172 -8.86 13.25 3.55
N LEU A 173 -9.94 12.50 3.76
CA LEU A 173 -10.22 11.26 3.03
C LEU A 173 -10.57 11.53 1.57
N VAL A 174 -11.39 12.55 1.31
CA VAL A 174 -11.72 12.96 -0.06
C VAL A 174 -10.45 13.41 -0.78
N TRP A 175 -9.60 14.22 -0.14
CA TRP A 175 -8.31 14.64 -0.67
C TRP A 175 -7.38 13.45 -0.94
N SER A 176 -7.29 12.51 -0.01
CA SER A 176 -6.46 11.30 -0.17
C SER A 176 -6.97 10.44 -1.33
N ARG A 177 -8.30 10.30 -1.47
CA ARG A 177 -8.93 9.63 -2.62
C ARG A 177 -8.59 10.32 -3.93
N ALA A 178 -8.66 11.65 -3.96
CA ALA A 178 -8.33 12.45 -5.13
C ALA A 178 -6.86 12.29 -5.52
N MET A 179 -5.93 12.34 -4.56
CA MET A 179 -4.50 12.13 -4.79
C MET A 179 -4.22 10.73 -5.36
N ILE A 180 -4.85 9.69 -4.82
CA ILE A 180 -4.72 8.32 -5.37
C ILE A 180 -5.18 8.27 -6.83
N TRP A 181 -6.33 8.87 -7.13
CA TRP A 181 -6.85 8.93 -8.50
C TRP A 181 -5.89 9.65 -9.44
N CYS A 182 -5.38 10.83 -9.04
CA CYS A 182 -4.43 11.59 -9.87
C CYS A 182 -3.14 10.80 -10.13
N PHE A 183 -2.58 10.13 -9.11
CA PHE A 183 -1.35 9.36 -9.28
C PHE A 183 -1.54 8.09 -10.12
N VAL A 184 -2.67 7.38 -9.95
CA VAL A 184 -2.96 6.17 -10.73
C VAL A 184 -3.18 6.52 -12.21
N THR A 185 -3.94 7.57 -12.51
CA THR A 185 -4.18 7.98 -13.91
C THR A 185 -2.88 8.37 -14.61
N GLN A 186 -1.93 8.99 -13.90
CA GLN A 186 -0.66 9.39 -14.50
C GLN A 186 0.21 8.18 -14.93
N SER A 187 0.11 7.05 -14.22
CA SER A 187 0.86 5.83 -14.59
C SER A 187 0.32 5.12 -15.83
N ASP A 188 -0.98 5.24 -16.13
CA ASP A 188 -1.58 4.62 -17.31
C ASP A 188 -1.18 5.34 -18.60
N ASP A 189 -1.08 6.67 -18.55
CA ASP A 189 -0.70 7.51 -19.70
C ASP A 189 0.76 7.25 -20.15
N ASP A 190 1.68 7.03 -19.19
CA ASP A 190 3.11 6.78 -19.48
C ASP A 190 3.34 5.39 -20.13
N ALA A 191 2.49 4.40 -19.85
CA ALA A 191 2.60 3.05 -20.40
C ALA A 191 2.19 2.97 -21.88
N GLU A 192 1.25 3.81 -22.32
CA GLU A 192 0.83 3.86 -23.73
C GLU A 192 1.87 4.50 -24.66
N GLU A 193 2.75 5.35 -24.14
CA GLU A 193 3.75 6.06 -24.96
C GLU A 193 4.91 5.12 -25.38
N VAL A 194 5.41 4.28 -24.46
CA VAL A 194 6.52 3.34 -24.72
C VAL A 194 6.16 2.29 -25.78
N THR A 195 4.89 1.91 -25.88
CA THR A 195 4.43 0.88 -26.84
C THR A 195 4.41 1.40 -28.27
N LYS A 196 4.23 2.72 -28.48
CA LYS A 196 4.20 3.32 -29.83
C LYS A 196 5.60 3.43 -30.45
N ASP A 197 6.62 3.69 -29.64
CA ASP A 197 8.00 3.84 -30.14
C ASP A 197 8.62 2.51 -30.59
N GLN A 198 8.26 1.40 -29.95
CA GLN A 198 8.74 0.07 -30.34
C GLN A 198 8.16 -0.38 -31.69
N GLN A 199 6.91 0.00 -31.99
CA GLN A 199 6.23 -0.38 -33.22
C GLN A 199 6.70 0.43 -34.44
N GLU A 200 7.17 1.66 -34.25
CA GLU A 200 7.73 2.48 -35.32
C GLU A 200 9.14 1.99 -35.75
N SER A 201 9.95 1.52 -34.79
CA SER A 201 11.32 1.03 -35.04
C SER A 201 11.35 -0.29 -35.83
N ASP A 202 10.42 -1.21 -35.58
CA ASP A 202 10.31 -2.47 -36.32
C ASP A 202 9.77 -2.27 -37.75
N SER A 203 8.97 -1.22 -37.99
CA SER A 203 8.46 -0.90 -39.33
C SER A 203 9.53 -0.30 -40.25
N ALA A 204 10.58 0.31 -39.70
CA ALA A 204 11.62 0.99 -40.47
C ALA A 204 12.71 0.05 -41.05
N THR A 205 12.77 -1.22 -40.62
CA THR A 205 13.89 -2.13 -40.98
C THR A 205 13.59 -3.03 -42.19
N CYS A 206 12.37 -3.05 -42.73
CA CYS A 206 12.03 -3.76 -43.98
C CYS A 206 12.25 -2.88 -45.23
N GLY A 207 13.48 -2.43 -45.44
CA GLY A 207 13.90 -1.86 -46.73
C GLY A 207 14.05 -2.98 -47.78
N PRO A 208 13.46 -2.86 -48.99
CA PRO A 208 13.58 -3.89 -50.01
C PRO A 208 15.03 -3.99 -50.49
N HIS A 209 15.67 -5.13 -50.24
CA HIS A 209 16.90 -5.53 -50.89
C HIS A 209 16.61 -5.72 -52.38
N ALA A 210 16.77 -4.65 -53.16
CA ALA A 210 16.76 -4.71 -54.60
C ALA A 210 18.06 -5.36 -55.07
N VAL A 211 17.86 -6.51 -55.74
CA VAL A 211 18.74 -7.37 -56.55
C VAL A 211 20.05 -6.75 -57.02
#